data_AF-A0A662HI32-F1
#
_entry.id   AF-A0A662HI32-F1
#
_cell.length_a   1.000
_cell.length_b   1.000
_cell.length_c   1.000
_cell.angle_alpha   90.00
_cell.angle_beta   90.00
_cell.angle_gamma   90.00
#
_symmetry.space_group_name_H-M   'P 1'
#
loop_
_entity.id
_entity.type
_entity.pdbx_description
1 polymer ?
#
loop_
_entity_poly.entity_id
_entity_poly.type
_entity_poly.pdbx_seq_one_letter_code
_entity_poly.pdbx_strand_id
1 'polypeptide(L)'
;MKRVLHNIIKKRKVALAIIALLSIVIIYFAYPWVFTEAPRKFLLEVKVVRNGKLVPALVYVRMLYPEGMRPGGRYVAPKGVVWIWIDYEEWKRAWDEERKRTGFFADPTIIITAFTEDNYVGLLPVVLKWEELKPYALGGKKTVTIEPNIKRVKGRPIKIQEGSSSGPVVPVLVDEYEETKRVALGLVYFDPSIGGGFGSLYMGYYYYRKVGISLAFAFLSGEDWKMCFDVFRVGSDQPGSAATVANSANPERHISIVVTYRYEHWKYINQYTGEVYDEEYDMWVKNFYPNTMSNETGECVEIHYWFLKYWGYGKGFSEPTYQKYGFQVDGHDFAVDLLWFADLLIAIGKLPAEASTWANFIFLFVNLDIGATYAFSYDLEYVIPKDVYVLIHKGRHEFEGELHNVLYWKVKKV
;
A
#
# COMPACT_ATOMS: atom_id res chain seq x y z
N MET A 1 -1.68 -67.99 -19.37
CA MET A 1 -2.07 -66.56 -19.27
C MET A 1 -1.74 -65.90 -17.93
N LYS A 2 -2.14 -66.43 -16.76
CA LYS A 2 -1.90 -65.77 -15.45
C LYS A 2 -0.43 -65.45 -15.10
N ARG A 3 0.53 -66.31 -15.46
CA ARG A 3 1.98 -66.07 -15.24
C ARG A 3 2.56 -64.91 -16.07
N VAL A 4 2.05 -64.69 -17.28
CA VAL A 4 2.54 -63.62 -18.18
C VAL A 4 2.06 -62.26 -17.68
N LEU A 5 0.80 -62.17 -17.25
CA LEU A 5 0.22 -60.94 -16.71
C LEU A 5 0.90 -60.52 -15.39
N HIS A 6 1.24 -61.49 -14.52
CA HIS A 6 1.96 -61.22 -13.26
C HIS A 6 3.37 -60.65 -13.49
N ASN A 7 4.10 -61.15 -14.49
CA ASN A 7 5.44 -60.65 -14.83
C ASN A 7 5.41 -59.25 -15.44
N ILE A 8 4.38 -58.91 -16.21
CA ILE A 8 4.21 -57.56 -16.79
C ILE A 8 3.91 -56.53 -15.69
N ILE A 9 3.03 -56.87 -14.74
CA ILE A 9 2.69 -56.00 -13.61
C ILE A 9 3.91 -55.79 -12.70
N LYS A 10 4.69 -56.84 -12.43
CA LYS A 10 5.92 -56.75 -11.62
C LYS A 10 6.98 -55.87 -12.31
N LYS A 11 7.18 -56.01 -13.62
CA LYS A 11 8.11 -55.15 -14.39
C LYS A 11 7.68 -53.69 -14.43
N ARG A 12 6.38 -53.39 -14.55
CA ARG A 12 5.86 -52.01 -14.47
C ARG A 12 6.07 -51.38 -13.09
N LYS A 13 5.83 -52.11 -12.01
CA LYS A 13 6.07 -51.62 -10.64
C LYS A 13 7.55 -51.32 -10.40
N VAL A 14 8.45 -52.18 -10.89
CA VAL A 14 9.90 -51.97 -10.79
C VAL A 14 10.34 -50.77 -11.64
N ALA A 15 9.84 -50.61 -12.86
CA ALA A 15 10.15 -49.46 -13.70
C ALA A 15 9.66 -48.13 -13.09
N LEU A 16 8.46 -48.10 -12.51
CA LEU A 16 7.94 -46.94 -11.78
C LEU A 16 8.77 -46.62 -10.54
N ALA A 17 9.20 -47.63 -9.78
CA ALA A 17 10.08 -47.43 -8.63
C ALA A 17 11.45 -46.86 -9.06
N ILE A 18 12.02 -47.35 -10.16
CA ILE A 18 13.29 -46.85 -10.71
C ILE A 18 13.17 -45.41 -11.20
N ILE A 19 12.07 -45.06 -11.90
CA ILE A 19 11.82 -43.68 -12.35
C ILE A 19 11.63 -42.75 -11.15
N ALA A 20 10.89 -43.18 -10.11
CA ALA A 20 10.73 -42.40 -8.88
C ALA A 20 12.07 -42.21 -8.16
N LEU A 21 12.90 -43.25 -8.07
CA LEU A 21 14.23 -43.17 -7.46
C LEU A 21 15.16 -42.24 -8.24
N LEU A 22 15.19 -42.36 -9.58
CA LEU A 22 15.95 -41.47 -10.45
C LEU A 22 15.46 -40.02 -10.38
N SER A 23 14.15 -39.80 -10.27
CA SER A 23 13.59 -38.46 -10.07
C SER A 23 14.04 -37.88 -8.73
N ILE A 24 14.00 -38.67 -7.66
CA ILE A 24 14.48 -38.25 -6.34
C ILE A 24 15.98 -37.95 -6.38
N VAL A 25 16.80 -38.81 -7.00
CA VAL A 25 18.24 -38.61 -7.13
C VAL A 25 18.57 -37.38 -7.99
N ILE A 26 17.87 -37.16 -9.10
CA ILE A 26 18.05 -35.96 -9.94
C ILE A 26 17.66 -34.70 -9.15
N ILE A 27 16.57 -34.70 -8.40
CA ILE A 27 16.18 -33.53 -7.58
C ILE A 27 17.21 -33.33 -6.45
N TYR A 28 17.70 -34.40 -5.83
CA TYR A 28 18.68 -34.34 -4.73
C TYR A 28 20.07 -33.88 -5.18
N PHE A 29 20.51 -34.26 -6.39
CA PHE A 29 21.83 -33.89 -6.93
C PHE A 29 21.81 -32.62 -7.78
N ALA A 30 20.71 -32.30 -8.48
CA ALA A 30 20.60 -31.07 -9.28
C ALA A 30 20.16 -29.86 -8.44
N TYR A 31 19.48 -30.08 -7.30
CA TYR A 31 18.97 -29.03 -6.43
C TYR A 31 19.16 -29.34 -4.92
N PRO A 32 20.38 -29.66 -4.43
CA PRO A 32 20.61 -30.04 -3.03
C PRO A 32 20.12 -28.98 -2.01
N TRP A 33 20.09 -27.69 -2.39
CA TRP A 33 19.59 -26.60 -1.54
C TRP A 33 18.06 -26.64 -1.30
N VAL A 34 17.30 -27.31 -2.17
CA VAL A 34 15.84 -27.46 -2.03
C VAL A 34 15.46 -28.38 -0.86
N PHE A 35 16.39 -29.19 -0.34
CA PHE A 35 16.15 -30.07 0.80
C PHE A 35 16.83 -29.65 2.10
N THR A 36 17.80 -28.74 2.08
CA THR A 36 18.54 -28.32 3.29
C THR A 36 18.04 -27.01 3.91
N GLU A 37 17.59 -26.03 3.10
CA GLU A 37 17.09 -24.72 3.60
C GLU A 37 15.64 -24.42 3.20
N ALA A 38 15.25 -24.77 1.98
CA ALA A 38 13.92 -24.51 1.43
C ALA A 38 12.72 -25.06 2.22
N PRO A 39 12.79 -26.20 2.95
CA PRO A 39 11.64 -26.69 3.73
C PRO A 39 11.20 -25.72 4.83
N ARG A 40 12.12 -24.87 5.33
CA ARG A 40 11.91 -23.95 6.47
C ARG A 40 11.51 -22.54 6.06
N LYS A 41 11.70 -22.16 4.80
CA LYS A 41 11.43 -20.82 4.27
C LYS A 41 10.06 -20.76 3.56
N PHE A 42 9.50 -19.57 3.42
CA PHE A 42 8.31 -19.35 2.60
C PHE A 42 8.69 -19.23 1.13
N LEU A 43 7.92 -19.85 0.21
CA LEU A 43 8.19 -19.77 -1.23
C LEU A 43 7.31 -18.71 -1.91
N LEU A 44 7.94 -17.70 -2.48
CA LEU A 44 7.30 -16.77 -3.40
C LEU A 44 7.71 -17.10 -4.84
N GLU A 45 6.75 -17.55 -5.64
CA GLU A 45 6.92 -17.77 -7.09
C GLU A 45 6.47 -16.51 -7.84
N VAL A 46 7.38 -15.90 -8.59
CA VAL A 46 7.10 -14.69 -9.38
C VAL A 46 7.15 -15.04 -10.85
N LYS A 47 6.08 -14.70 -11.56
CA LYS A 47 5.97 -14.80 -13.02
C LYS A 47 6.01 -13.42 -13.63
N VAL A 48 6.97 -13.17 -14.50
CA VAL A 48 7.08 -11.90 -15.24
C VAL A 48 6.46 -12.10 -16.61
N VAL A 49 5.34 -11.42 -16.83
CA VAL A 49 4.52 -11.56 -18.04
C VAL A 49 4.46 -10.21 -18.74
N ARG A 50 4.71 -10.19 -20.05
CA ARG A 50 4.43 -9.04 -20.91
C ARG A 50 3.68 -9.49 -22.14
N ASN A 51 2.63 -8.75 -22.51
CA ASN A 51 1.82 -9.06 -23.70
C ASN A 51 1.33 -10.53 -23.70
N GLY A 52 0.94 -11.04 -22.53
CA GLY A 52 0.47 -12.42 -22.35
C GLY A 52 1.53 -13.52 -22.41
N LYS A 53 2.83 -13.19 -22.46
CA LYS A 53 3.93 -14.18 -22.52
C LYS A 53 4.91 -14.00 -21.36
N LEU A 54 5.47 -15.11 -20.89
CA LEU A 54 6.59 -15.08 -19.94
C LEU A 54 7.83 -14.50 -20.63
N VAL A 55 8.47 -13.51 -20.01
CA VAL A 55 9.64 -12.83 -20.58
C VAL A 55 10.83 -12.88 -19.62
N PRO A 56 12.07 -12.96 -20.13
CA PRO A 56 13.26 -12.84 -19.30
C PRO A 56 13.23 -11.54 -18.48
N ALA A 57 13.49 -11.64 -17.17
CA ALA A 57 13.51 -10.48 -16.30
C ALA A 57 14.57 -10.55 -15.18
N LEU A 58 15.00 -9.39 -14.74
CA LEU A 58 15.76 -9.20 -13.51
C LEU A 58 14.81 -8.71 -12.42
N VAL A 59 14.66 -9.51 -11.38
CA VAL A 59 13.67 -9.30 -10.32
C VAL A 59 14.39 -8.89 -9.04
N TYR A 60 13.95 -7.80 -8.45
CA TYR A 60 14.40 -7.31 -7.16
C TYR A 60 13.26 -7.40 -6.16
N VAL A 61 13.62 -7.66 -4.91
CA VAL A 61 12.66 -7.80 -3.81
C VAL A 61 13.05 -6.84 -2.71
N ARG A 62 12.06 -6.16 -2.14
CA ARG A 62 12.16 -5.36 -0.91
C ARG A 62 11.05 -5.79 0.05
N MET A 63 11.31 -5.75 1.34
CA MET A 63 10.37 -6.16 2.39
C MET A 63 10.15 -5.00 3.34
N LEU A 64 8.91 -4.74 3.74
CA LEU A 64 8.57 -3.62 4.62
C LEU A 64 8.88 -3.98 6.08
N TYR A 65 9.88 -3.35 6.67
CA TYR A 65 10.20 -3.40 8.09
C TYR A 65 9.65 -2.15 8.81
N PRO A 66 9.58 -2.14 10.16
CA PRO A 66 9.15 -0.98 10.93
C PRO A 66 9.88 0.33 10.59
N GLU A 67 11.17 0.25 10.29
CA GLU A 67 12.00 1.39 9.96
C GLU A 67 11.97 1.77 8.47
N GLY A 68 11.39 0.97 7.58
CA GLY A 68 11.42 1.21 6.14
C GLY A 68 11.53 -0.07 5.32
N MET A 69 11.72 0.05 4.00
CA MET A 69 11.97 -1.10 3.16
C MET A 69 13.40 -1.61 3.36
N ARG A 70 13.54 -2.92 3.52
CA ARG A 70 14.82 -3.61 3.46
C ARG A 70 14.97 -4.40 2.17
N PRO A 71 16.17 -4.46 1.59
CA PRO A 71 16.42 -5.32 0.45
C PRO A 71 16.22 -6.80 0.80
N GLY A 72 15.48 -7.52 -0.05
CA GLY A 72 15.24 -8.96 0.05
C GLY A 72 16.05 -9.81 -0.93
N GLY A 73 16.56 -9.23 -2.03
CA GLY A 73 17.44 -9.94 -2.96
C GLY A 73 17.29 -9.50 -4.41
N ARG A 74 18.22 -9.97 -5.26
CA ARG A 74 18.13 -9.94 -6.72
C ARG A 74 18.10 -11.35 -7.27
N TYR A 75 17.21 -11.55 -8.23
CA TYR A 75 16.95 -12.84 -8.83
C TYR A 75 16.86 -12.73 -10.34
N VAL A 76 17.43 -13.71 -11.02
CA VAL A 76 17.41 -13.79 -12.48
C VAL A 76 16.29 -14.74 -12.89
N ALA A 77 15.35 -14.25 -13.72
CA ALA A 77 14.22 -15.01 -14.24
C ALA A 77 14.40 -15.23 -15.75
N PRO A 78 15.32 -16.11 -16.21
CA PRO A 78 15.65 -16.24 -17.63
C PRO A 78 14.49 -16.70 -18.51
N LYS A 79 13.50 -17.40 -17.92
CA LYS A 79 12.28 -17.86 -18.59
C LYS A 79 11.02 -17.15 -18.06
N GLY A 80 11.20 -15.98 -17.46
CA GLY A 80 10.12 -15.20 -16.84
C GLY A 80 9.52 -15.83 -15.59
N VAL A 81 10.17 -16.83 -14.99
CA VAL A 81 9.74 -17.42 -13.71
C VAL A 81 10.92 -17.46 -12.76
N VAL A 82 10.68 -17.08 -11.50
CA VAL A 82 11.68 -17.17 -10.45
C VAL A 82 11.07 -17.58 -9.11
N TRP A 83 11.87 -18.30 -8.32
CA TRP A 83 11.53 -18.81 -7.01
C TRP A 83 12.36 -18.08 -5.96
N ILE A 84 11.68 -17.40 -5.05
CA ILE A 84 12.27 -16.58 -4.00
C ILE A 84 11.95 -17.25 -2.67
N TRP A 85 13.01 -17.63 -1.94
CA TRP A 85 12.91 -18.24 -0.62
C TRP A 85 13.04 -17.16 0.45
N ILE A 86 11.95 -16.88 1.14
CA ILE A 86 11.88 -15.81 2.14
C ILE A 86 12.07 -16.42 3.53
N ASP A 87 13.12 -15.97 4.20
CA ASP A 87 13.27 -16.15 5.63
C ASP A 87 12.54 -14.99 6.34
N TYR A 88 11.45 -15.32 7.03
CA TYR A 88 10.55 -14.32 7.61
C TYR A 88 10.70 -14.21 9.14
N GLU A 89 11.59 -14.97 9.77
CA GLU A 89 11.70 -14.98 11.24
C GLU A 89 12.17 -13.64 11.79
N GLU A 90 13.25 -13.09 11.23
CA GLU A 90 13.76 -11.78 11.64
C GLU A 90 12.78 -10.65 11.31
N TRP A 91 12.10 -10.78 10.17
CA TRP A 91 11.08 -9.84 9.74
C TRP A 91 9.90 -9.79 10.70
N LYS A 92 9.40 -10.96 11.10
CA LYS A 92 8.33 -11.09 12.09
C LYS A 92 8.77 -10.56 13.46
N ARG A 93 9.98 -10.90 13.90
CA ARG A 93 10.55 -10.41 15.16
C ARG A 93 10.59 -8.88 15.20
N ALA A 94 11.04 -8.22 14.13
CA ALA A 94 11.09 -6.76 14.07
C ALA A 94 9.71 -6.12 14.26
N TRP A 95 8.68 -6.65 13.60
CA TRP A 95 7.30 -6.16 13.78
C TRP A 95 6.71 -6.48 15.16
N ASP A 96 7.02 -7.65 15.74
CA ASP A 96 6.60 -8.00 17.09
C ASP A 96 7.25 -7.08 18.15
N GLU A 97 8.51 -6.70 17.95
CA GLU A 97 9.22 -5.73 18.78
C GLU A 97 8.65 -4.32 18.63
N GLU A 98 8.37 -3.88 17.41
CA GLU A 98 7.71 -2.60 17.15
C GLU A 98 6.35 -2.53 17.84
N ARG A 99 5.52 -3.58 17.71
CA ARG A 99 4.21 -3.64 18.38
C ARG A 99 4.33 -3.53 19.88
N LYS A 100 5.30 -4.18 20.51
CA LYS A 100 5.53 -4.07 21.96
C LYS A 100 5.97 -2.66 22.37
N ARG A 101 6.73 -1.98 21.50
CA ARG A 101 7.34 -0.68 21.80
C ARG A 101 6.38 0.48 21.57
N THR A 102 5.62 0.46 20.49
CA THR A 102 4.83 1.60 20.00
C THR A 102 3.35 1.30 19.82
N GLY A 103 2.95 0.03 19.92
CA GLY A 103 1.59 -0.42 19.64
C GLY A 103 1.28 -0.59 18.16
N PHE A 104 2.22 -0.28 17.26
CA PHE A 104 2.04 -0.41 15.81
C PHE A 104 2.33 -1.81 15.30
N PHE A 105 1.56 -2.24 14.31
CA PHE A 105 1.77 -3.51 13.64
C PHE A 105 1.33 -3.41 12.19
N ALA A 106 2.02 -4.11 11.29
CA ALA A 106 1.67 -4.16 9.89
C ALA A 106 1.46 -5.59 9.40
N ASP A 107 0.77 -5.74 8.28
CA ASP A 107 0.83 -6.96 7.48
C ASP A 107 2.17 -7.08 6.74
N PRO A 108 2.70 -8.30 6.59
CA PRO A 108 3.89 -8.54 5.81
C PRO A 108 3.67 -8.09 4.37
N THR A 109 4.45 -7.09 3.94
CA THR A 109 4.44 -6.55 2.59
C THR A 109 5.78 -6.72 1.90
N ILE A 110 5.74 -7.20 0.66
CA ILE A 110 6.89 -7.40 -0.21
C ILE A 110 6.69 -6.55 -1.47
N ILE A 111 7.65 -5.71 -1.83
CA ILE A 111 7.67 -5.00 -3.11
C ILE A 111 8.57 -5.76 -4.07
N ILE A 112 8.04 -6.05 -5.26
CA ILE A 112 8.75 -6.76 -6.33
C ILE A 112 8.93 -5.80 -7.48
N THR A 113 10.18 -5.54 -7.87
CA THR A 113 10.49 -4.75 -9.06
C THR A 113 11.07 -5.66 -10.13
N ALA A 114 10.48 -5.67 -11.33
CA ALA A 114 10.93 -6.52 -12.43
C ALA A 114 11.36 -5.67 -13.63
N PHE A 115 12.62 -5.78 -14.01
CA PHE A 115 13.16 -5.18 -15.22
C PHE A 115 13.29 -6.20 -16.34
N THR A 116 12.88 -5.81 -17.54
CA THR A 116 12.86 -6.68 -18.73
C THR A 116 13.90 -6.24 -19.75
N GLU A 117 14.31 -7.17 -20.61
CA GLU A 117 15.30 -6.91 -21.68
C GLU A 117 14.78 -5.94 -22.75
N ASP A 118 13.47 -5.89 -22.98
CA ASP A 118 12.82 -4.97 -23.90
C ASP A 118 12.62 -3.55 -23.30
N ASN A 119 13.35 -3.23 -22.23
CA ASN A 119 13.38 -1.93 -21.55
C ASN A 119 12.06 -1.51 -20.90
N TYR A 120 11.37 -2.45 -20.24
CA TYR A 120 10.24 -2.12 -19.36
C TYR A 120 10.54 -2.48 -17.91
N VAL A 121 9.90 -1.76 -17.01
CA VAL A 121 9.91 -2.02 -15.57
C VAL A 121 8.48 -2.09 -15.06
N GLY A 122 8.28 -2.90 -14.02
CA GLY A 122 7.06 -2.94 -13.25
C GLY A 122 7.39 -3.06 -11.78
N LEU A 123 6.47 -2.57 -10.96
CA LEU A 123 6.48 -2.73 -9.52
C LEU A 123 5.18 -3.46 -9.13
N LEU A 124 5.31 -4.50 -8.31
CA LEU A 124 4.19 -5.24 -7.75
C LEU A 124 4.33 -5.34 -6.22
N PRO A 125 3.42 -4.73 -5.46
CA PRO A 125 3.26 -5.00 -4.04
C PRO A 125 2.56 -6.34 -3.81
N VAL A 126 3.06 -7.11 -2.85
CA VAL A 126 2.49 -8.37 -2.40
C VAL A 126 2.25 -8.28 -0.91
N VAL A 127 0.99 -8.10 -0.55
CA VAL A 127 0.53 -8.10 0.83
C VAL A 127 0.12 -9.52 1.23
N LEU A 128 0.56 -9.94 2.41
CA LEU A 128 0.31 -11.24 3.01
C LEU A 128 -0.25 -11.04 4.41
N LYS A 129 -0.89 -12.04 4.99
CA LYS A 129 -1.10 -12.11 6.43
C LYS A 129 0.04 -12.90 7.09
N TRP A 130 0.32 -12.61 8.36
CA TRP A 130 1.36 -13.33 9.11
C TRP A 130 1.10 -14.84 9.20
N GLU A 131 -0.15 -15.28 9.21
CA GLU A 131 -0.51 -16.70 9.17
C GLU A 131 -0.28 -17.39 7.81
N GLU A 132 -0.16 -16.64 6.71
CA GLU A 132 0.21 -17.17 5.39
C GLU A 132 1.72 -17.44 5.30
N LEU A 133 2.53 -16.69 6.05
CA LEU A 133 3.97 -16.86 6.16
C LEU A 133 4.31 -18.06 7.07
N LYS A 134 4.29 -19.24 6.46
CA LYS A 134 4.72 -20.50 7.05
C LYS A 134 5.77 -21.18 6.16
N PRO A 135 6.50 -22.17 6.68
CA PRO A 135 7.47 -22.91 5.88
C PRO A 135 6.83 -23.60 4.68
N TYR A 136 7.56 -23.72 3.58
CA TYR A 136 7.09 -24.39 2.37
C TYR A 136 6.65 -25.84 2.62
N ALA A 137 7.35 -26.55 3.52
CA ALA A 137 6.96 -27.90 3.93
C ALA A 137 5.58 -27.97 4.61
N LEU A 138 5.10 -26.85 5.16
CA LEU A 138 3.76 -26.70 5.76
C LEU A 138 2.76 -26.06 4.79
N GLY A 139 3.09 -26.02 3.50
CA GLY A 139 2.27 -25.44 2.43
C GLY A 139 2.43 -23.93 2.25
N GLY A 140 3.49 -23.32 2.81
CA GLY A 140 3.78 -21.90 2.63
C GLY A 140 4.29 -21.58 1.23
N LYS A 141 3.38 -21.24 0.32
CA LYS A 141 3.68 -20.81 -1.04
C LYS A 141 2.69 -19.74 -1.49
N LYS A 142 3.17 -18.70 -2.18
CA LYS A 142 2.33 -17.80 -2.99
C LYS A 142 2.90 -17.67 -4.40
N THR A 143 2.02 -17.58 -5.40
CA THR A 143 2.39 -17.32 -6.79
C THR A 143 1.79 -15.98 -7.20
N VAL A 144 2.61 -15.12 -7.77
CA VAL A 144 2.21 -13.79 -8.23
C VAL A 144 2.67 -13.57 -9.66
N THR A 145 1.96 -12.71 -10.38
CA THR A 145 2.32 -12.30 -11.73
C THR A 145 2.53 -10.80 -11.75
N ILE A 146 3.69 -10.37 -12.23
CA ILE A 146 4.03 -8.97 -12.44
C ILE A 146 4.05 -8.69 -13.94
N GLU A 147 3.43 -7.58 -14.35
CA GLU A 147 3.43 -7.09 -15.72
C GLU A 147 4.18 -5.76 -15.81
N PRO A 148 5.46 -5.78 -16.24
CA PRO A 148 6.22 -4.58 -16.52
C PRO A 148 5.53 -3.73 -17.60
N ASN A 149 5.00 -2.57 -17.21
CA ASN A 149 4.21 -1.70 -18.07
C ASN A 149 4.82 -0.30 -18.24
N ILE A 150 5.83 0.06 -17.45
CA ILE A 150 6.52 1.34 -17.53
C ILE A 150 7.69 1.21 -18.49
N LYS A 151 7.69 1.97 -19.59
CA LYS A 151 8.80 1.98 -20.54
C LYS A 151 9.95 2.78 -19.94
N ARG A 152 11.14 2.17 -19.88
CA ARG A 152 12.38 2.82 -19.42
C ARG A 152 13.04 3.54 -20.58
N VAL A 153 12.81 4.84 -20.69
CA VAL A 153 13.31 5.64 -21.81
C VAL A 153 14.75 6.11 -21.57
N LYS A 154 15.09 6.41 -20.30
CA LYS A 154 16.45 6.80 -19.88
C LYS A 154 17.24 5.68 -19.20
N GLY A 155 16.61 4.53 -18.96
CA GLY A 155 17.20 3.41 -18.25
C GLY A 155 18.20 2.64 -19.12
N ARG A 156 19.16 1.98 -18.48
CA ARG A 156 20.12 1.15 -19.22
C ARG A 156 19.48 -0.18 -19.64
N PRO A 157 19.82 -0.68 -20.85
CA PRO A 157 19.45 -2.02 -21.27
C PRO A 157 19.98 -3.06 -20.29
N ILE A 158 19.15 -4.05 -20.01
CA ILE A 158 19.52 -5.20 -19.18
C ILE A 158 19.65 -6.41 -20.08
N LYS A 159 20.68 -7.22 -19.86
CA LYS A 159 20.88 -8.51 -20.52
C LYS A 159 20.82 -9.62 -19.49
N ILE A 160 20.08 -10.67 -19.82
CA ILE A 160 19.76 -11.78 -18.92
C ILE A 160 20.38 -13.03 -19.52
N GLN A 161 21.52 -13.44 -18.97
CA GLN A 161 22.19 -14.66 -19.41
C GLN A 161 21.73 -15.86 -18.58
N GLU A 162 21.40 -16.97 -19.23
CA GLU A 162 21.22 -18.27 -18.54
C GLU A 162 22.52 -18.64 -17.81
N GLY A 163 22.42 -18.96 -16.51
CA GLY A 163 23.58 -19.25 -15.66
C GLY A 163 24.10 -18.06 -14.85
N SER A 164 23.55 -16.85 -15.03
CA SER A 164 23.81 -15.72 -14.13
C SER A 164 23.37 -16.05 -12.71
N SER A 165 24.22 -15.82 -11.71
CA SER A 165 23.88 -16.13 -10.31
C SER A 165 22.82 -15.18 -9.76
N SER A 166 21.79 -15.77 -9.15
CA SER A 166 20.97 -15.09 -8.12
C SER A 166 21.81 -14.97 -6.86
N GLY A 167 21.74 -13.84 -6.16
CA GLY A 167 22.63 -13.57 -5.03
C GLY A 167 22.29 -12.29 -4.28
N PRO A 168 23.04 -11.95 -3.22
CA PRO A 168 22.78 -10.83 -2.30
C PRO A 168 23.01 -9.44 -2.93
N VAL A 169 23.11 -9.38 -4.26
CA VAL A 169 23.08 -8.12 -4.99
C VAL A 169 21.68 -7.55 -4.77
N VAL A 170 21.57 -6.36 -4.22
CA VAL A 170 20.28 -5.82 -3.78
C VAL A 170 20.11 -4.39 -4.28
N PRO A 171 18.87 -3.89 -4.43
CA PRO A 171 18.68 -2.46 -4.59
C PRO A 171 19.35 -1.75 -3.41
N VAL A 172 19.97 -0.61 -3.68
CA VAL A 172 20.68 0.18 -2.67
C VAL A 172 19.80 1.34 -2.25
N LEU A 173 19.48 1.42 -0.96
CA LEU A 173 18.85 2.60 -0.37
C LEU A 173 19.90 3.71 -0.35
N VAL A 174 19.66 4.77 -1.11
CA VAL A 174 20.59 5.90 -1.27
C VAL A 174 20.23 7.04 -0.34
N ASP A 175 18.94 7.25 -0.13
CA ASP A 175 18.45 8.29 0.76
C ASP A 175 17.10 7.90 1.36
N GLU A 176 16.83 8.42 2.55
CA GLU A 176 15.55 8.29 3.23
C GLU A 176 15.21 9.61 3.93
N TYR A 177 13.92 9.84 4.14
CA TYR A 177 13.44 10.97 4.92
C TYR A 177 12.09 10.66 5.55
N GLU A 178 11.89 11.17 6.75
CA GLU A 178 10.60 11.09 7.44
C GLU A 178 10.18 12.48 7.90
N GLU A 179 8.89 12.77 7.76
CA GLU A 179 8.30 14.00 8.28
C GLU A 179 6.99 13.68 8.97
N THR A 180 6.74 14.35 10.09
CA THR A 180 5.50 14.19 10.84
C THR A 180 4.64 15.42 10.69
N LYS A 181 3.38 15.23 10.29
CA LYS A 181 2.44 16.33 10.09
C LYS A 181 1.05 15.96 10.58
N ARG A 182 0.32 16.97 11.03
CA ARG A 182 -1.10 16.86 11.37
C ARG A 182 -1.94 17.04 10.10
N VAL A 183 -2.83 16.10 9.83
CA VAL A 183 -3.71 16.10 8.66
C VAL A 183 -5.18 16.01 9.04
N ALA A 184 -6.03 16.70 8.29
CA ALA A 184 -7.46 16.73 8.53
C ALA A 184 -8.12 15.44 8.03
N LEU A 185 -8.71 14.68 8.95
CA LEU A 185 -9.53 13.51 8.65
C LEU A 185 -10.95 13.90 8.26
N GLY A 186 -11.47 14.98 8.83
CA GLY A 186 -12.82 15.46 8.58
C GLY A 186 -12.97 16.95 8.85
N LEU A 187 -13.92 17.57 8.15
CA LEU A 187 -14.19 19.00 8.20
C LEU A 187 -15.69 19.22 8.17
N VAL A 188 -16.19 20.12 9.02
CA VAL A 188 -17.57 20.60 8.99
C VAL A 188 -17.57 22.11 8.84
N TYR A 189 -18.34 22.58 7.85
CA TYR A 189 -18.60 23.99 7.62
C TYR A 189 -20.08 24.32 7.84
N PHE A 190 -20.33 25.35 8.63
CA PHE A 190 -21.64 25.92 8.92
C PHE A 190 -21.71 27.36 8.45
N ASP A 191 -22.58 27.63 7.47
CA ASP A 191 -22.77 28.97 6.91
C ASP A 191 -23.21 29.98 7.98
N PRO A 192 -22.40 31.03 8.26
CA PRO A 192 -22.72 32.04 9.26
C PRO A 192 -24.07 32.75 9.07
N SER A 193 -24.55 32.84 7.83
CA SER A 193 -25.78 33.56 7.48
C SER A 193 -27.06 32.84 7.93
N ILE A 194 -26.96 31.57 8.35
CA ILE A 194 -28.05 30.81 8.96
C ILE A 194 -28.38 31.40 10.35
N GLY A 195 -27.40 31.96 11.06
CA GLY A 195 -27.59 32.59 12.37
C GLY A 195 -27.69 31.56 13.51
N GLY A 196 -28.77 30.79 13.57
CA GLY A 196 -28.98 29.74 14.58
C GLY A 196 -28.65 28.33 14.08
N GLY A 197 -28.30 27.41 14.98
CA GLY A 197 -28.01 26.01 14.64
C GLY A 197 -26.52 25.64 14.72
N PHE A 198 -26.19 24.43 14.29
CA PHE A 198 -24.82 23.92 14.26
C PHE A 198 -24.66 22.73 13.29
N GLY A 199 -23.42 22.43 12.94
CA GLY A 199 -23.00 21.15 12.40
C GLY A 199 -22.01 20.49 13.36
N SER A 200 -22.20 19.22 13.69
CA SER A 200 -21.29 18.44 14.51
C SER A 200 -20.69 17.29 13.71
N LEU A 201 -19.44 16.96 14.02
CA LEU A 201 -18.79 15.74 13.54
C LEU A 201 -18.09 15.09 14.71
N TYR A 202 -18.31 13.80 14.86
CA TYR A 202 -17.55 12.90 15.71
C TYR A 202 -16.83 11.90 14.83
N MET A 203 -15.60 11.55 15.21
CA MET A 203 -14.83 10.49 14.57
C MET A 203 -14.12 9.65 15.62
N GLY A 204 -13.95 8.36 15.30
CA GLY A 204 -13.23 7.42 16.15
C GLY A 204 -12.46 6.39 15.34
N TYR A 205 -11.31 5.98 15.85
CA TYR A 205 -10.52 4.84 15.40
C TYR A 205 -10.64 3.69 16.40
N TYR A 206 -10.95 2.50 15.89
CA TYR A 206 -11.01 1.28 16.68
C TYR A 206 -9.64 0.62 16.75
N TYR A 207 -9.14 0.45 17.97
CA TYR A 207 -7.88 -0.23 18.24
C TYR A 207 -7.82 -1.65 17.63
N TYR A 208 -6.61 -2.10 17.29
CA TYR A 208 -6.31 -3.34 16.58
C TYR A 208 -6.86 -3.48 15.14
N ARG A 209 -7.42 -2.42 14.56
CA ARG A 209 -7.79 -2.41 13.14
C ARG A 209 -6.63 -1.96 12.27
N LYS A 210 -6.63 -2.39 11.02
CA LYS A 210 -5.62 -1.98 10.04
C LYS A 210 -6.25 -1.05 9.02
N VAL A 211 -5.45 -0.14 8.50
CA VAL A 211 -5.78 0.81 7.46
C VAL A 211 -4.90 0.49 6.26
N GLY A 212 -5.51 0.47 5.07
CA GLY A 212 -4.79 0.41 3.80
C GLY A 212 -4.06 1.73 3.54
N ILE A 213 -2.79 1.62 3.15
CA ILE A 213 -1.94 2.73 2.78
C ILE A 213 -1.43 2.46 1.37
N SER A 214 -1.57 3.46 0.51
CA SER A 214 -1.04 3.40 -0.86
C SER A 214 0.46 3.65 -0.87
N LEU A 215 1.12 3.27 -1.96
CA LEU A 215 2.50 3.62 -2.25
C LEU A 215 2.50 4.43 -3.53
N ALA A 216 3.02 5.64 -3.41
CA ALA A 216 3.38 6.45 -4.57
C ALA A 216 4.82 6.14 -4.93
N PHE A 217 5.07 5.83 -6.20
CA PHE A 217 6.41 5.55 -6.69
C PHE A 217 6.65 6.15 -8.06
N ALA A 218 7.90 6.47 -8.37
CA ALA A 218 8.33 6.89 -9.70
C ALA A 218 9.68 6.27 -10.02
N PHE A 219 9.83 5.78 -11.25
CA PHE A 219 11.13 5.44 -11.81
C PHE A 219 11.68 6.65 -12.56
N LEU A 220 12.95 6.98 -12.30
CA LEU A 220 13.63 8.08 -12.99
C LEU A 220 13.57 7.91 -14.51
N SER A 221 13.65 6.67 -15.00
CA SER A 221 13.57 6.38 -16.43
C SER A 221 12.16 6.41 -17.05
N GLY A 222 11.12 6.41 -16.23
CA GLY A 222 9.70 6.43 -16.63
C GLY A 222 9.08 7.83 -16.65
N GLU A 223 9.63 8.78 -15.89
CA GLU A 223 9.21 10.20 -15.83
C GLU A 223 7.74 10.43 -15.49
N ASP A 224 7.14 9.56 -14.67
CA ASP A 224 5.74 9.68 -14.25
C ASP A 224 5.55 9.03 -12.88
N TRP A 225 4.70 9.62 -12.04
CA TRP A 225 4.31 8.96 -10.79
C TRP A 225 3.28 7.87 -11.09
N LYS A 226 3.41 6.81 -10.31
CA LYS A 226 2.48 5.70 -10.29
C LYS A 226 2.06 5.46 -8.87
N MET A 227 0.86 4.95 -8.73
CA MET A 227 0.30 4.65 -7.43
C MET A 227 -0.13 3.21 -7.38
N CYS A 228 0.32 2.51 -6.35
CA CYS A 228 -0.27 1.25 -5.97
C CYS A 228 -1.15 1.50 -4.74
N PHE A 229 -2.44 1.29 -4.90
CA PHE A 229 -3.41 1.40 -3.82
C PHE A 229 -3.30 0.21 -2.86
N ASP A 230 -3.53 0.46 -1.57
CA ASP A 230 -3.75 -0.57 -0.53
C ASP A 230 -2.60 -1.56 -0.30
N VAL A 231 -1.37 -1.06 -0.38
CA VAL A 231 -0.18 -1.89 -0.38
C VAL A 231 0.44 -2.09 0.99
N PHE A 232 0.28 -1.16 1.93
CA PHE A 232 0.69 -1.36 3.32
C PHE A 232 -0.54 -1.38 4.20
N ARG A 233 -0.64 -2.38 5.08
CA ARG A 233 -1.76 -2.45 6.04
C ARG A 233 -1.19 -2.28 7.42
N VAL A 234 -1.39 -1.10 7.98
CA VAL A 234 -0.82 -0.71 9.27
C VAL A 234 -1.97 -0.51 10.26
N GLY A 235 -1.78 -0.96 11.49
CA GLY A 235 -2.71 -0.79 12.58
C GLY A 235 -2.02 -0.34 13.86
N SER A 236 -2.81 0.22 14.75
CA SER A 236 -2.41 0.64 16.09
C SER A 236 -3.28 -0.03 17.15
N ASP A 237 -2.68 -0.38 18.29
CA ASP A 237 -3.40 -0.79 19.49
C ASP A 237 -3.90 0.36 20.36
N GLN A 238 -3.52 1.59 20.00
CA GLN A 238 -4.01 2.80 20.66
C GLN A 238 -5.30 3.26 19.97
N PRO A 239 -6.42 3.40 20.72
CA PRO A 239 -7.63 3.99 20.18
C PRO A 239 -7.47 5.51 20.00
N GLY A 240 -8.43 6.13 19.32
CA GLY A 240 -8.47 7.58 19.13
C GLY A 240 -9.87 8.07 18.82
N SER A 241 -10.25 9.24 19.29
CA SER A 241 -11.51 9.86 18.91
C SER A 241 -11.51 11.36 19.17
N ALA A 242 -12.26 12.11 18.37
CA ALA A 242 -12.53 13.53 18.60
C ALA A 242 -13.95 13.89 18.18
N ALA A 243 -14.45 15.00 18.73
CA ALA A 243 -15.72 15.62 18.36
C ALA A 243 -15.51 17.11 18.11
N THR A 244 -16.18 17.67 17.13
CA THR A 244 -16.10 19.09 16.81
C THR A 244 -17.47 19.65 16.41
N VAL A 245 -17.68 20.95 16.63
CA VAL A 245 -18.96 21.62 16.36
C VAL A 245 -18.71 22.97 15.68
N ALA A 246 -19.17 23.09 14.44
CA ALA A 246 -19.21 24.32 13.68
C ALA A 246 -20.57 25.03 13.86
N ASN A 247 -20.56 26.35 13.97
CA ASN A 247 -21.76 27.18 14.11
C ASN A 247 -21.51 28.57 13.53
N SER A 248 -22.50 29.46 13.56
CA SER A 248 -22.38 30.77 12.92
C SER A 248 -21.24 31.65 13.47
N ALA A 249 -20.83 31.46 14.73
CA ALA A 249 -19.70 32.18 15.32
C ALA A 249 -18.35 31.54 14.99
N ASN A 250 -18.34 30.24 14.72
CA ASN A 250 -17.18 29.44 14.39
C ASN A 250 -17.52 28.51 13.22
N PRO A 251 -17.54 29.04 11.99
CA PRO A 251 -18.18 28.38 10.87
C PRO A 251 -17.42 27.18 10.34
N GLU A 252 -16.14 27.05 10.65
CA GLU A 252 -15.34 25.92 10.18
C GLU A 252 -14.64 25.24 11.33
N ARG A 253 -14.74 23.91 11.34
CA ARG A 253 -14.11 23.05 12.33
C ARG A 253 -13.59 21.76 11.71
N HIS A 254 -12.50 21.28 12.30
CA HIS A 254 -11.74 20.14 11.83
C HIS A 254 -11.71 19.03 12.87
N ILE A 255 -11.56 17.81 12.40
CA ILE A 255 -10.96 16.70 13.15
C ILE A 255 -9.72 16.28 12.40
N SER A 256 -8.59 16.25 13.10
CA SER A 256 -7.29 15.94 12.52
C SER A 256 -6.53 14.91 13.35
N ILE A 257 -5.52 14.30 12.74
CA ILE A 257 -4.64 13.30 13.35
C ILE A 257 -3.18 13.59 12.95
N VAL A 258 -2.24 13.21 13.80
CA VAL A 258 -0.82 13.20 13.44
C VAL A 258 -0.50 11.93 12.65
N VAL A 259 0.25 12.08 11.56
CA VAL A 259 0.78 10.97 10.76
C VAL A 259 2.26 11.20 10.45
N THR A 260 3.00 10.12 10.24
CA THR A 260 4.39 10.16 9.78
C THR A 260 4.47 9.66 8.34
N TYR A 261 5.05 10.49 7.50
CA TYR A 261 5.34 10.21 6.09
C TYR A 261 6.77 9.71 5.96
N ARG A 262 6.99 8.88 4.95
CA ARG A 262 8.31 8.33 4.62
C ARG A 262 8.56 8.45 3.14
N TYR A 263 9.80 8.81 2.83
CA TYR A 263 10.40 8.83 1.51
C TYR A 263 11.60 7.88 1.49
N GLU A 264 11.78 7.17 0.38
CA GLU A 264 12.98 6.41 0.10
C GLU A 264 13.41 6.55 -1.35
N HIS A 265 14.72 6.65 -1.56
CA HIS A 265 15.36 6.67 -2.86
C HIS A 265 16.20 5.41 -3.04
N TRP A 266 15.88 4.63 -4.06
CA TRP A 266 16.54 3.38 -4.37
C TRP A 266 17.29 3.43 -5.69
N LYS A 267 18.49 2.85 -5.72
CA LYS A 267 19.25 2.63 -6.96
C LYS A 267 19.39 1.15 -7.28
N TYR A 268 19.14 0.82 -8.53
CA TYR A 268 19.33 -0.51 -9.08
C TYR A 268 20.66 -0.56 -9.80
N ILE A 269 21.68 -1.15 -9.18
CA ILE A 269 23.05 -1.12 -9.70
C ILE A 269 23.53 -2.49 -10.20
N ASN A 270 24.36 -2.46 -11.24
CA ASN A 270 25.24 -3.55 -11.62
C ASN A 270 26.50 -3.50 -10.76
N GLN A 271 26.60 -4.37 -9.76
CA GLN A 271 27.71 -4.32 -8.81
C GLN A 271 29.09 -4.64 -9.40
N TYR A 272 29.17 -5.32 -10.56
CA TYR A 272 30.48 -5.60 -11.19
C TYR A 272 31.04 -4.40 -11.94
N THR A 273 30.16 -3.53 -12.44
CA THR A 273 30.53 -2.37 -13.28
C THR A 273 30.29 -1.04 -12.57
N GLY A 274 29.54 -1.04 -11.48
CA GLY A 274 29.04 0.17 -10.81
C GLY A 274 27.91 0.87 -11.56
N GLU A 275 27.49 0.36 -12.72
CA GLU A 275 26.49 1.04 -13.55
C GLU A 275 25.10 1.02 -12.92
N VAL A 276 24.42 2.17 -12.93
CA VAL A 276 23.03 2.31 -12.49
C VAL A 276 22.10 1.92 -13.64
N TYR A 277 21.25 0.91 -13.42
CA TYR A 277 20.18 0.52 -14.35
C TYR A 277 19.00 1.49 -14.30
N ASP A 278 18.62 1.91 -13.11
CA ASP A 278 17.54 2.86 -12.84
C ASP A 278 17.58 3.37 -11.39
N GLU A 279 16.81 4.42 -11.14
CA GLU A 279 16.54 4.98 -9.81
C GLU A 279 15.03 4.99 -9.56
N GLU A 280 14.62 4.76 -8.31
CA GLU A 280 13.22 4.70 -7.89
C GLU A 280 13.01 5.56 -6.65
N TYR A 281 11.93 6.35 -6.67
CA TYR A 281 11.53 7.23 -5.58
C TYR A 281 10.20 6.74 -5.03
N ASP A 282 10.15 6.42 -3.74
CA ASP A 282 8.98 5.90 -3.05
C ASP A 282 8.50 6.88 -1.98
N MET A 283 7.19 7.06 -1.85
CA MET A 283 6.57 7.85 -0.79
C MET A 283 5.30 7.18 -0.25
N TRP A 284 5.15 7.17 1.09
CA TRP A 284 3.96 6.65 1.76
C TRP A 284 3.77 7.19 3.18
N VAL A 285 2.61 6.89 3.79
CA VAL A 285 2.36 7.13 5.22
C VAL A 285 2.88 5.91 5.96
N LYS A 286 3.98 6.10 6.69
CA LYS A 286 4.59 5.03 7.48
C LYS A 286 3.70 4.64 8.65
N ASN A 287 3.21 5.63 9.40
CA ASN A 287 2.40 5.45 10.61
C ASN A 287 1.35 6.56 10.76
N PHE A 288 0.28 6.27 11.49
CA PHE A 288 -0.73 7.24 11.93
C PHE A 288 -0.94 7.09 13.43
N TYR A 289 -1.24 8.15 14.17
CA TYR A 289 -1.29 8.12 15.64
C TYR A 289 -2.70 8.41 16.16
N PRO A 290 -3.59 7.40 16.31
CA PRO A 290 -4.99 7.61 16.64
C PRO A 290 -5.23 8.43 17.91
N ASN A 291 -4.42 8.21 18.94
CA ASN A 291 -4.49 8.91 20.22
C ASN A 291 -4.22 10.42 20.13
N THR A 292 -3.74 10.92 18.99
CA THR A 292 -3.54 12.35 18.71
C THR A 292 -4.73 13.01 18.00
N MET A 293 -5.80 12.26 17.78
CA MET A 293 -7.00 12.78 17.14
C MET A 293 -7.57 13.94 17.96
N SER A 294 -7.70 15.12 17.35
CA SER A 294 -8.14 16.33 18.04
C SER A 294 -8.81 17.33 17.09
N ASN A 295 -9.23 18.45 17.66
CA ASN A 295 -9.92 19.55 16.98
C ASN A 295 -8.93 20.57 16.36
N GLU A 296 -7.63 20.32 16.50
CA GLU A 296 -6.60 21.15 15.89
C GLU A 296 -6.72 21.13 14.37
N THR A 297 -6.40 22.25 13.72
CA THR A 297 -6.34 22.30 12.26
C THR A 297 -5.26 21.36 11.74
N GLY A 298 -5.60 20.57 10.73
CA GLY A 298 -4.64 19.74 9.98
C GLY A 298 -4.58 20.15 8.52
N GLU A 299 -3.55 19.70 7.82
CA GLU A 299 -3.46 19.83 6.37
C GLU A 299 -4.70 19.22 5.70
N CYS A 300 -5.34 20.00 4.84
CA CYS A 300 -6.55 19.58 4.14
C CYS A 300 -6.23 19.12 2.73
N VAL A 301 -6.94 18.11 2.25
CA VAL A 301 -6.93 17.77 0.83
C VAL A 301 -7.79 18.75 0.03
N GLU A 302 -7.41 19.04 -1.21
CA GLU A 302 -8.20 19.88 -2.10
C GLU A 302 -9.54 19.21 -2.47
N ILE A 303 -10.63 20.00 -2.39
CA ILE A 303 -11.96 19.57 -2.81
C ILE A 303 -12.27 20.09 -4.21
N HIS A 304 -12.30 19.17 -5.17
CA HIS A 304 -12.57 19.43 -6.57
C HIS A 304 -14.07 19.46 -6.88
N TYR A 305 -14.87 18.67 -6.15
CA TYR A 305 -16.31 18.56 -6.40
C TYR A 305 -17.13 18.53 -5.11
N TRP A 306 -18.26 19.24 -5.11
CA TRP A 306 -19.21 19.25 -3.99
C TRP A 306 -20.50 18.54 -4.38
N PHE A 307 -20.73 17.35 -3.83
CA PHE A 307 -21.91 16.56 -4.10
C PHE A 307 -23.05 16.93 -3.15
N LEU A 308 -24.18 17.39 -3.69
CA LEU A 308 -25.39 17.71 -2.91
C LEU A 308 -25.97 16.44 -2.27
N LYS A 309 -26.14 16.46 -0.94
CA LYS A 309 -26.69 15.35 -0.15
C LYS A 309 -28.08 15.65 0.41
N TYR A 310 -28.41 16.91 0.61
CA TYR A 310 -29.71 17.34 1.12
C TYR A 310 -30.03 18.77 0.66
N TRP A 311 -31.30 19.03 0.39
CA TRP A 311 -31.86 20.36 0.17
C TRP A 311 -33.24 20.44 0.83
N GLY A 312 -33.53 21.56 1.51
CA GLY A 312 -34.81 21.74 2.19
C GLY A 312 -34.75 22.71 3.37
N TYR A 313 -35.90 22.91 4.00
CA TYR A 313 -36.00 23.66 5.24
C TYR A 313 -35.44 22.87 6.42
N GLY A 314 -34.84 23.58 7.37
CA GLY A 314 -34.42 23.00 8.64
C GLY A 314 -35.58 22.34 9.38
N LYS A 315 -35.24 21.41 10.28
CA LYS A 315 -36.23 20.72 11.12
C LYS A 315 -36.37 21.31 12.52
N GLY A 316 -35.59 22.33 12.85
CA GLY A 316 -35.51 22.93 14.18
C GLY A 316 -34.61 22.14 15.13
N PHE A 317 -34.59 22.54 16.40
CA PHE A 317 -33.63 22.03 17.39
C PHE A 317 -34.03 20.68 18.03
N SER A 318 -35.20 20.15 17.70
CA SER A 318 -35.70 18.88 18.26
C SER A 318 -35.21 17.64 17.52
N GLU A 319 -34.77 17.78 16.27
CA GLU A 319 -34.23 16.68 15.48
C GLU A 319 -33.22 17.19 14.44
N PRO A 320 -32.25 16.36 14.01
CA PRO A 320 -31.30 16.71 12.97
C PRO A 320 -32.00 17.05 11.65
N THR A 321 -31.59 18.15 11.02
CA THR A 321 -31.99 18.46 9.64
C THR A 321 -31.36 17.48 8.66
N TYR A 322 -30.09 17.13 8.90
CA TYR A 322 -29.41 16.05 8.22
C TYR A 322 -28.53 15.30 9.21
N GLN A 323 -28.49 13.99 9.09
CA GLN A 323 -27.60 13.15 9.86
C GLN A 323 -26.98 12.10 8.93
N LYS A 324 -25.72 11.78 9.17
CA LYS A 324 -25.06 10.66 8.53
C LYS A 324 -24.08 10.04 9.50
N TYR A 325 -24.34 8.81 9.88
CA TYR A 325 -23.40 7.98 10.60
C TYR A 325 -22.77 6.96 9.65
N GLY A 326 -21.49 6.70 9.82
CA GLY A 326 -20.75 5.65 9.14
C GLY A 326 -19.99 4.83 10.16
N PHE A 327 -20.51 3.66 10.55
CA PHE A 327 -19.80 2.71 11.43
C PHE A 327 -18.72 1.91 10.69
N GLN A 328 -18.69 2.05 9.37
CA GLN A 328 -17.95 1.22 8.43
C GLN A 328 -17.40 2.12 7.34
N VAL A 329 -16.41 2.93 7.69
CA VAL A 329 -15.85 3.87 6.71
C VAL A 329 -14.83 3.12 5.87
N ASP A 330 -15.17 2.86 4.62
CA ASP A 330 -14.27 2.23 3.66
C ASP A 330 -13.22 3.23 3.15
N GLY A 331 -12.40 2.77 2.22
CA GLY A 331 -11.22 3.48 1.76
C GLY A 331 -11.48 4.44 0.64
N HIS A 332 -12.65 4.32 0.04
CA HIS A 332 -13.14 5.29 -0.90
C HIS A 332 -13.71 6.53 -0.18
N ASP A 333 -13.76 6.52 1.17
CA ASP A 333 -14.36 7.57 1.99
C ASP A 333 -13.39 8.60 2.59
N PHE A 334 -12.09 8.39 2.47
CA PHE A 334 -11.05 9.29 2.98
C PHE A 334 -9.98 9.54 1.95
N ALA A 335 -9.39 10.73 2.00
CA ALA A 335 -8.29 11.14 1.15
C ALA A 335 -7.33 12.00 1.97
N VAL A 336 -6.04 11.66 1.91
CA VAL A 336 -4.96 12.54 2.37
C VAL A 336 -3.93 12.61 1.25
N ASP A 337 -3.52 13.83 0.95
CA ASP A 337 -2.60 14.16 -0.13
C ASP A 337 -1.15 14.22 0.37
N LEU A 338 -0.24 13.83 -0.52
CA LEU A 338 1.22 13.84 -0.38
C LEU A 338 1.91 14.99 -1.11
N LEU A 339 1.20 15.79 -1.92
CA LEU A 339 1.81 16.86 -2.72
C LEU A 339 2.70 17.78 -1.86
N TRP A 340 2.22 18.17 -0.68
CA TRP A 340 3.02 18.99 0.24
C TRP A 340 4.34 18.32 0.67
N PHE A 341 4.37 16.98 0.81
CA PHE A 341 5.55 16.23 1.21
C PHE A 341 6.53 16.10 0.03
N ALA A 342 6.00 15.91 -1.19
CA ALA A 342 6.81 15.98 -2.41
C ALA A 342 7.45 17.36 -2.56
N ASP A 343 6.69 18.44 -2.37
CA ASP A 343 7.19 19.81 -2.41
C ASP A 343 8.28 20.06 -1.36
N LEU A 344 8.09 19.55 -0.13
CA LEU A 344 9.11 19.60 0.91
C LEU A 344 10.39 18.89 0.46
N LEU A 345 10.28 17.65 -0.04
CA LEU A 345 11.43 16.86 -0.50
C LEU A 345 12.19 17.53 -1.64
N ILE A 346 11.50 18.21 -2.55
CA ILE A 346 12.12 19.03 -3.61
C ILE A 346 12.84 20.22 -2.99
N ALA A 347 12.20 20.95 -2.07
CA ALA A 347 12.78 22.11 -1.42
C ALA A 347 14.06 21.79 -0.63
N ILE A 348 14.16 20.59 -0.04
CA ILE A 348 15.35 20.12 0.66
C ILE A 348 16.32 19.31 -0.22
N GLY A 349 16.08 19.24 -1.53
CA GLY A 349 16.97 18.63 -2.51
C GLY A 349 17.03 17.10 -2.49
N LYS A 350 16.02 16.44 -1.91
CA LYS A 350 15.91 14.98 -1.86
C LYS A 350 15.21 14.38 -3.07
N LEU A 351 14.25 15.11 -3.64
CA LEU A 351 13.62 14.80 -4.92
C LEU A 351 14.15 15.76 -6.01
N PRO A 352 14.32 15.31 -7.26
CA PRO A 352 14.71 16.20 -8.34
C PRO A 352 13.60 17.23 -8.61
N ALA A 353 13.96 18.47 -8.95
CA ALA A 353 12.97 19.53 -9.19
C ALA A 353 11.96 19.16 -10.29
N GLU A 354 12.40 18.41 -11.30
CA GLU A 354 11.56 17.89 -12.37
C GLU A 354 10.48 16.92 -11.86
N ALA A 355 10.67 16.27 -10.71
CA ALA A 355 9.66 15.40 -10.11
C ALA A 355 8.38 16.15 -9.72
N SER A 356 8.44 17.47 -9.51
CA SER A 356 7.21 18.29 -9.35
C SER A 356 6.31 18.23 -10.57
N THR A 357 6.90 18.14 -11.78
CA THR A 357 6.13 18.05 -13.03
C THR A 357 5.50 16.68 -13.21
N TRP A 358 6.05 15.67 -12.56
CA TRP A 358 5.49 14.33 -12.51
C TRP A 358 4.41 14.27 -11.42
N ALA A 359 4.65 14.91 -10.27
CA ALA A 359 3.84 14.85 -9.06
C ALA A 359 2.62 15.78 -9.15
N ASN A 360 1.76 15.60 -10.16
CA ASN A 360 0.55 16.43 -10.23
C ASN A 360 -0.46 16.07 -9.14
N PHE A 361 -0.50 14.82 -8.67
CA PHE A 361 -1.36 14.35 -7.57
C PHE A 361 -0.74 13.11 -6.91
N ILE A 362 -0.71 13.06 -5.57
CA ILE A 362 -0.25 11.86 -4.86
C ILE A 362 -1.19 11.55 -3.69
N PHE A 363 -1.91 10.42 -3.78
CA PHE A 363 -2.85 9.98 -2.76
C PHE A 363 -2.24 8.90 -1.87
N LEU A 364 -2.61 8.84 -0.59
CA LEU A 364 -2.14 7.74 0.26
C LEU A 364 -3.18 7.00 1.06
N PHE A 365 -4.27 7.66 1.45
CA PHE A 365 -5.15 7.12 2.47
C PHE A 365 -6.39 6.48 1.86
N VAL A 366 -6.29 5.24 1.37
CA VAL A 366 -7.46 4.42 0.99
C VAL A 366 -7.61 3.33 2.05
N ASN A 367 -8.58 3.44 2.95
CA ASN A 367 -8.95 2.35 3.86
C ASN A 367 -9.70 1.16 3.20
N LEU A 368 -9.13 0.29 2.37
CA LEU A 368 -9.91 -0.86 1.86
C LEU A 368 -10.27 -1.93 2.92
N ASP A 369 -11.50 -2.43 2.75
CA ASP A 369 -12.17 -3.55 3.42
C ASP A 369 -11.28 -4.80 3.53
N ILE A 370 -10.92 -5.18 4.77
CA ILE A 370 -10.25 -6.45 5.06
C ILE A 370 -11.12 -7.21 6.07
N GLY A 371 -12.31 -7.61 5.62
CA GLY A 371 -13.27 -8.39 6.40
C GLY A 371 -14.27 -7.50 7.13
N ALA A 372 -15.18 -8.11 7.89
CA ALA A 372 -16.39 -7.46 8.44
C ALA A 372 -16.17 -6.30 9.45
N THR A 373 -14.96 -5.72 9.57
CA THR A 373 -14.60 -4.78 10.63
C THR A 373 -13.68 -3.66 10.14
N TYR A 374 -14.12 -2.41 10.32
CA TYR A 374 -13.52 -1.20 9.78
C TYR A 374 -12.71 -0.44 10.84
N ALA A 375 -11.67 0.27 10.41
CA ALA A 375 -10.76 1.00 11.31
C ALA A 375 -11.35 2.30 11.87
N PHE A 376 -12.12 3.03 11.07
CA PHE A 376 -12.72 4.30 11.47
C PHE A 376 -14.25 4.24 11.50
N SER A 377 -14.83 5.09 12.34
CA SER A 377 -16.24 5.47 12.33
C SER A 377 -16.37 6.98 12.39
N TYR A 378 -17.51 7.50 11.89
CA TYR A 378 -17.91 8.89 12.10
C TYR A 378 -19.41 9.02 12.33
N ASP A 379 -19.78 10.12 12.96
CA ASP A 379 -21.16 10.59 13.10
C ASP A 379 -21.21 12.07 12.77
N LEU A 380 -22.05 12.44 11.80
CA LEU A 380 -22.26 13.81 11.33
C LEU A 380 -23.70 14.21 11.57
N GLU A 381 -23.89 15.41 12.12
CA GLU A 381 -25.20 16.02 12.32
C GLU A 381 -25.20 17.48 11.85
N TYR A 382 -26.31 17.92 11.26
CA TYR A 382 -26.62 19.34 11.08
C TYR A 382 -27.99 19.64 11.68
N VAL A 383 -28.04 20.61 12.61
CA VAL A 383 -29.26 21.13 13.24
C VAL A 383 -29.49 22.56 12.77
N ILE A 384 -30.64 22.81 12.15
CA ILE A 384 -30.93 24.04 11.42
C ILE A 384 -32.34 24.51 11.77
N PRO A 385 -32.57 25.83 11.99
CA PRO A 385 -33.91 26.38 12.27
C PRO A 385 -34.95 26.07 11.19
N LYS A 386 -36.22 25.94 11.60
CA LYS A 386 -37.32 25.48 10.73
C LYS A 386 -37.62 26.39 9.54
N ASP A 387 -37.30 27.66 9.67
CA ASP A 387 -37.57 28.74 8.73
C ASP A 387 -36.41 29.00 7.76
N VAL A 388 -35.30 28.25 7.87
CA VAL A 388 -34.12 28.43 7.01
C VAL A 388 -34.03 27.30 5.98
N TYR A 389 -34.00 27.67 4.70
CA TYR A 389 -33.75 26.75 3.60
C TYR A 389 -32.25 26.59 3.36
N VAL A 390 -31.79 25.35 3.24
CA VAL A 390 -30.36 25.03 3.12
C VAL A 390 -30.05 23.98 2.07
N LEU A 391 -28.78 23.94 1.68
CA LEU A 391 -28.13 22.90 0.88
C LEU A 391 -26.97 22.31 1.67
N ILE A 392 -26.92 20.98 1.80
CA ILE A 392 -25.81 20.27 2.48
C ILE A 392 -25.05 19.45 1.46
N HIS A 393 -23.72 19.61 1.43
CA HIS A 393 -22.83 18.99 0.46
C HIS A 393 -21.75 18.13 1.14
N LYS A 394 -21.34 17.06 0.46
CA LYS A 394 -20.13 16.27 0.76
C LYS A 394 -19.04 16.58 -0.28
N GLY A 395 -17.83 16.87 0.17
CA GLY A 395 -16.66 17.10 -0.68
C GLY A 395 -16.12 15.81 -1.31
N ARG A 396 -15.56 15.96 -2.50
CA ARG A 396 -14.84 14.93 -3.25
C ARG A 396 -13.56 15.50 -3.83
N HIS A 397 -12.53 14.68 -3.85
CA HIS A 397 -11.25 14.95 -4.47
C HIS A 397 -11.14 14.14 -5.78
N GLU A 398 -10.55 14.71 -6.82
CA GLU A 398 -10.36 14.04 -8.10
C GLU A 398 -8.94 13.50 -8.22
N PHE A 399 -8.80 12.24 -8.63
CA PHE A 399 -7.52 11.59 -8.88
C PHE A 399 -7.62 10.74 -10.16
N GLU A 400 -6.75 10.97 -11.15
CA GLU A 400 -6.74 10.25 -12.44
C GLU A 400 -8.13 10.14 -13.14
N GLY A 401 -8.98 11.15 -12.97
CA GLY A 401 -10.34 11.18 -13.52
C GLY A 401 -11.38 10.41 -12.69
N GLU A 402 -10.99 9.84 -11.54
CA GLU A 402 -11.87 9.22 -10.56
C GLU A 402 -12.12 10.14 -9.36
N LEU A 403 -13.37 10.17 -8.87
CA LEU A 403 -13.76 10.99 -7.73
C LEU A 403 -13.78 10.16 -6.44
N HIS A 404 -12.89 10.50 -5.51
CA HIS A 404 -12.81 9.92 -4.17
C HIS A 404 -13.56 10.80 -3.17
N ASN A 405 -14.26 10.19 -2.21
CA ASN A 405 -14.94 10.96 -1.19
C ASN A 405 -13.93 11.47 -0.15
N VAL A 406 -14.23 12.66 0.39
CA VAL A 406 -13.56 13.20 1.58
C VAL A 406 -14.63 13.42 2.65
N LEU A 407 -14.29 13.27 3.94
CA LEU A 407 -15.23 13.60 5.04
C LEU A 407 -15.33 15.10 5.31
N TYR A 408 -15.36 15.90 4.25
CA TYR A 408 -15.55 17.34 4.34
C TYR A 408 -16.98 17.67 3.97
N TRP A 409 -17.68 18.35 4.87
CA TRP A 409 -19.09 18.65 4.76
C TRP A 409 -19.31 20.15 4.88
N LYS A 410 -20.26 20.67 4.10
CA LYS A 410 -20.69 22.05 4.26
C LYS A 410 -22.20 22.19 4.14
N VAL A 411 -22.79 22.99 5.01
CA VAL A 411 -24.14 23.52 4.83
C VAL A 411 -24.05 24.95 4.31
N LYS A 412 -24.96 25.32 3.39
CA LYS A 412 -25.14 26.67 2.88
C LYS A 412 -26.61 27.07 2.97
N LYS A 413 -26.88 28.33 3.30
CA LYS A 413 -28.20 28.93 3.17
C LYS A 413 -28.48 29.21 1.69
N VAL A 414 -29.75 29.10 1.29
CA VAL A 414 -30.23 29.52 -0.05
C VAL A 414 -30.76 30.94 -0.01
#